data_AF-A0A1G9VTX7-F1
#
_entry.id   AF-A0A1G9VTX7-F1
#
_cell.length_a   1.000
_cell.length_b   1.000
_cell.length_c   1.000
_cell.angle_alpha   90.00
_cell.angle_beta   90.00
_cell.angle_gamma   90.00
#
_symmetry.space_group_name_H-M   'P 1'
#
loop_
_entity.id
_entity.type
_entity.pdbx_description
1 polymer ?
#
loop_
_entity_poly.entity_id
_entity_poly.type
_entity_poly.pdbx_seq_one_letter_code
_entity_poly.pdbx_strand_id
1 'polypeptide(L)'
;MFRKYILLTSLLLLIQSGTTKAQESMMTDISYVFLEKLIATAKENYPRMNSFEGRIKVAKTTVGQEQLSWLDAFSFSYVYNPNNTIDLAEPRFFNGYQVAFNLNLSSFFQKPGNVKQAKESVKLAQYDLDEYHLTLETEVKRRYFSYVQALANLRLQTKASSDALNISREIKTRYEKSETTFEQYTMSQMSYSGALQSKIAAESNFLIAKASLEELLTKKVEEVL
;
A
#
# COMPACT_ATOMS: atom_id res chain seq x y z
N MET A 1 24.81 -19.64 -63.79
CA MET A 1 25.24 -18.51 -62.92
C MET A 1 24.15 -18.00 -61.98
N PHE A 2 22.87 -17.95 -62.38
CA PHE A 2 21.77 -17.40 -61.55
C PHE A 2 21.55 -18.03 -60.16
N ARG A 3 21.72 -19.35 -59.99
CA ARG A 3 21.51 -20.04 -58.70
C ARG A 3 22.46 -19.61 -57.57
N LYS A 4 23.69 -19.19 -57.90
CA LYS A 4 24.68 -18.74 -56.90
C LYS A 4 24.32 -17.36 -56.33
N TYR A 5 23.73 -16.49 -57.14
CA TYR A 5 23.30 -15.15 -56.70
C TYR A 5 22.03 -15.20 -55.85
N ILE A 6 21.12 -16.15 -56.10
CA ILE A 6 19.90 -16.35 -55.30
C ILE A 6 20.21 -16.85 -53.87
N LEU A 7 21.21 -17.74 -53.73
CA LEU A 7 21.68 -18.18 -52.41
C LEU A 7 22.44 -17.07 -51.67
N LEU A 8 23.16 -16.21 -52.40
CA LEU A 8 23.87 -15.08 -51.81
C LEU A 8 22.90 -14.00 -51.32
N THR A 9 21.83 -13.73 -52.06
CA THR A 9 20.79 -12.76 -51.65
C THR A 9 19.92 -13.29 -50.52
N SER A 10 19.63 -14.60 -50.45
CA SER A 10 18.90 -15.18 -49.31
C SER A 10 19.72 -15.17 -48.02
N LEU A 11 21.05 -15.36 -48.12
CA LEU A 11 21.95 -15.30 -46.97
C LEU A 11 22.13 -13.86 -46.46
N LEU A 12 22.09 -12.86 -47.34
CA LEU A 12 22.20 -11.44 -46.96
C LEU A 12 20.95 -10.92 -46.22
N LEU A 13 19.76 -11.45 -46.54
CA LEU A 13 18.49 -11.12 -45.88
C LEU A 13 18.38 -11.70 -44.47
N LEU A 14 19.05 -12.82 -44.18
CA LEU A 14 19.07 -13.46 -42.85
C LEU A 14 19.97 -12.74 -41.84
N ILE A 15 20.87 -11.86 -42.29
CA ILE A 15 21.82 -11.13 -41.41
C ILE A 15 21.24 -9.77 -40.96
N GLN A 16 20.12 -9.32 -41.52
CA GLN A 16 19.48 -8.05 -41.13
C GLN A 16 18.47 -8.15 -39.97
N SER A 17 18.36 -9.30 -39.29
CA SER A 17 17.55 -9.44 -38.07
C SER A 17 18.19 -8.82 -36.82
N GLY A 18 19.05 -7.82 -37.00
CA GLY A 18 19.69 -7.06 -35.92
C GLY A 18 18.65 -6.26 -35.15
N THR A 19 18.48 -6.64 -33.87
CA THR A 19 17.67 -6.00 -32.82
C THR A 19 17.13 -4.61 -33.14
N THR A 20 15.84 -4.53 -33.44
CA THR A 20 15.05 -3.29 -33.39
C THR A 20 14.98 -2.78 -31.95
N LYS A 21 16.03 -2.11 -31.49
CA LYS A 21 16.05 -1.37 -30.22
C LYS A 21 15.52 0.04 -30.43
N ALA A 22 14.20 0.18 -30.51
CA ALA A 22 13.54 1.49 -30.45
C ALA A 22 12.05 1.43 -30.06
N GLN A 23 11.59 0.37 -29.39
CA GLN A 23 10.31 0.47 -28.68
C GLN A 23 10.59 1.17 -27.36
N GLU A 24 10.26 2.46 -27.27
CA GLU A 24 10.17 3.17 -25.99
C GLU A 24 9.16 2.41 -25.12
N SER A 25 9.67 1.60 -24.20
CA SER A 25 8.88 0.76 -23.31
C SER A 25 9.20 1.14 -21.88
N MET A 26 8.15 1.45 -21.12
CA MET A 26 8.26 1.72 -19.68
C MET A 26 8.90 0.57 -18.90
N MET A 27 8.91 -0.64 -19.45
CA MET A 27 9.55 -1.81 -18.82
C MET A 27 11.04 -1.59 -18.55
N THR A 28 11.70 -0.76 -19.35
CA THR A 28 13.12 -0.42 -19.15
C THR A 28 13.36 0.57 -18.02
N ASP A 29 12.33 1.33 -17.61
CA ASP A 29 12.39 2.29 -16.52
C ASP A 29 12.08 1.65 -15.14
N ILE A 30 11.65 0.38 -15.11
CA ILE A 30 11.34 -0.33 -13.86
C ILE A 30 12.62 -0.84 -13.21
N SER A 31 12.92 -0.32 -12.01
CA SER A 31 13.99 -0.82 -11.14
C SER A 31 13.40 -1.65 -10.02
N TYR A 32 13.53 -2.98 -10.13
CA TYR A 32 13.09 -3.91 -9.08
C TYR A 32 13.89 -3.73 -7.77
N VAL A 33 15.17 -3.37 -7.86
CA VAL A 33 15.98 -3.08 -6.67
C VAL A 33 15.43 -1.86 -5.92
N PHE A 34 15.04 -0.82 -6.64
CA PHE A 34 14.43 0.36 -6.03
C PHE A 34 13.05 0.04 -5.46
N LEU A 35 12.25 -0.77 -6.17
CA LEU A 35 10.96 -1.24 -5.69
C LEU A 35 11.06 -1.98 -4.34
N GLU A 36 12.04 -2.85 -4.15
CA GLU A 36 12.25 -3.52 -2.87
C GLU A 36 12.61 -2.53 -1.74
N LYS A 37 13.41 -1.50 -2.03
CA LYS A 37 13.65 -0.41 -1.07
C LYS A 37 12.36 0.31 -0.67
N LEU A 38 11.51 0.64 -1.66
CA LEU A 38 10.22 1.29 -1.42
C LEU A 38 9.30 0.43 -0.54
N ILE A 39 9.26 -0.88 -0.78
CA ILE A 39 8.48 -1.83 0.03
C ILE A 39 9.00 -1.85 1.46
N ALA A 40 10.32 -1.91 1.66
CA ALA A 40 10.93 -1.88 2.98
C ALA A 40 10.61 -0.58 3.73
N THR A 41 10.77 0.57 3.06
CA THR A 41 10.45 1.89 3.64
C THR A 41 8.98 2.00 4.01
N ALA A 42 8.05 1.51 3.17
CA ALA A 42 6.63 1.51 3.48
C ALA A 42 6.31 0.63 4.70
N LYS A 43 6.87 -0.59 4.77
CA LYS A 43 6.67 -1.50 5.92
C LYS A 43 7.17 -0.89 7.23
N GLU A 44 8.27 -0.15 7.19
CA GLU A 44 8.85 0.51 8.37
C GLU A 44 8.06 1.74 8.84
N ASN A 45 7.58 2.57 7.91
CA ASN A 45 7.06 3.89 8.27
C ASN A 45 5.52 4.00 8.25
N TYR A 46 4.82 3.08 7.59
CA TYR A 46 3.37 3.22 7.40
C TYR A 46 2.60 3.00 8.72
N PRO A 47 1.82 3.98 9.22
CA PRO A 47 1.23 3.94 10.57
C PRO A 47 0.32 2.74 10.85
N ARG A 48 -0.30 2.19 9.81
CA ARG A 48 -1.19 1.04 9.95
C ARG A 48 -0.45 -0.21 10.43
N MET A 49 0.86 -0.31 10.17
CA MET A 49 1.72 -1.38 10.69
C MET A 49 1.70 -1.42 12.22
N ASN A 50 1.91 -0.26 12.85
CA ASN A 50 1.87 -0.11 14.31
C ASN A 50 0.50 -0.49 14.89
N SER A 51 -0.59 -0.27 14.14
CA SER A 51 -1.94 -0.70 14.56
C SER A 51 -2.06 -2.22 14.64
N PHE A 52 -1.54 -2.95 13.66
CA PHE A 52 -1.55 -4.41 13.67
C PHE A 52 -0.67 -5.00 14.76
N GLU A 53 0.54 -4.45 14.96
CA GLU A 53 1.40 -4.83 16.09
C GLU A 53 0.71 -4.59 17.44
N GLY A 54 0.00 -3.45 17.57
CA GLY A 54 -0.84 -3.15 18.73
C GLY A 54 -1.93 -4.19 18.96
N ARG A 55 -2.62 -4.64 17.91
CA ARG A 55 -3.65 -5.70 18.00
C ARG A 55 -3.07 -7.02 18.48
N ILE A 56 -1.88 -7.40 17.98
CA ILE A 56 -1.17 -8.60 18.44
C ILE A 56 -0.82 -8.46 19.93
N LYS A 57 -0.34 -7.29 20.37
CA LYS A 57 -0.02 -7.03 21.78
C LYS A 57 -1.26 -7.12 22.67
N VAL A 58 -2.40 -6.57 22.22
CA VAL A 58 -3.68 -6.68 22.92
C VAL A 58 -4.09 -8.15 23.05
N ALA A 59 -4.09 -8.90 21.95
CA ALA A 59 -4.44 -10.32 21.98
C ALA A 59 -3.53 -11.14 22.91
N LYS A 60 -2.21 -10.87 22.91
CA LYS A 60 -1.25 -11.51 23.84
C LYS A 60 -1.54 -11.15 25.30
N THR A 61 -1.92 -9.91 25.56
CA THR A 61 -2.32 -9.45 26.90
C THR A 61 -3.58 -10.17 27.36
N THR A 62 -4.56 -10.35 26.48
CA THR A 62 -5.78 -11.12 26.75
C THR A 62 -5.47 -12.57 27.08
N VAL A 63 -4.51 -13.22 26.40
CA VAL A 63 -4.05 -14.57 26.78
C VAL A 63 -3.55 -14.59 28.23
N GLY A 64 -2.72 -13.61 28.62
CA GLY A 64 -2.23 -13.49 29.99
C GLY A 64 -3.35 -13.27 31.01
N GLN A 65 -4.33 -12.43 30.68
CA GLN A 65 -5.52 -12.22 31.52
C GLN A 65 -6.33 -13.50 31.70
N GLU A 66 -6.62 -14.22 30.61
CA GLU A 66 -7.37 -15.49 30.68
C GLU A 66 -6.60 -16.55 31.49
N GLN A 67 -5.27 -16.58 31.40
CA GLN A 67 -4.43 -17.45 32.22
C GLN A 67 -4.50 -17.08 33.70
N LEU A 68 -4.41 -15.79 34.04
CA LEU A 68 -4.53 -15.32 35.43
C LEU A 68 -5.94 -15.50 35.99
N SER A 69 -6.95 -15.49 35.13
CA SER A 69 -8.35 -15.65 35.53
C SER A 69 -8.66 -17.04 36.13
N TRP A 70 -7.74 -17.99 36.05
CA TRP A 70 -7.79 -19.23 36.84
C TRP A 70 -7.79 -18.96 38.35
N LEU A 71 -7.16 -17.87 38.78
CA LEU A 71 -7.13 -17.44 40.17
C LEU A 71 -8.49 -16.90 40.63
N ASP A 72 -9.31 -16.39 39.71
CA ASP A 72 -10.67 -15.88 40.00
C ASP A 72 -11.63 -16.99 40.46
N ALA A 73 -11.28 -18.26 40.26
CA ALA A 73 -12.04 -19.37 40.80
C ALA A 73 -12.10 -19.32 42.34
N PHE A 74 -11.12 -18.67 42.97
CA PHE A 74 -11.03 -18.50 44.42
C PHE A 74 -11.40 -17.07 44.80
N SER A 75 -12.45 -16.90 45.58
CA SER A 75 -12.74 -15.61 46.22
C SER A 75 -12.68 -15.74 47.74
N PHE A 76 -11.98 -14.77 48.35
CA PHE A 76 -11.94 -14.58 49.79
C PHE A 76 -12.81 -13.39 50.14
N SER A 77 -13.83 -13.59 50.97
CA SER A 77 -14.61 -12.49 51.52
C SER A 77 -14.54 -12.50 53.04
N TYR A 78 -14.39 -11.29 53.59
CA TYR A 78 -14.44 -11.03 55.02
C TYR A 78 -15.55 -10.03 55.27
N VAL A 79 -16.52 -10.44 56.08
CA VAL A 79 -17.67 -9.62 56.45
C VAL A 79 -17.65 -9.40 57.96
N TYR A 80 -17.68 -8.14 58.38
CA TYR A 80 -17.82 -7.75 59.78
C TYR A 80 -19.20 -7.11 59.97
N ASN A 81 -20.02 -7.71 60.83
CA ASN A 81 -21.36 -7.19 61.13
C ASN A 81 -21.47 -6.83 62.63
N PRO A 82 -21.44 -5.53 62.99
CA PRO A 82 -21.41 -5.08 64.38
C PRO A 82 -22.78 -4.97 65.08
N ASN A 83 -23.89 -5.11 64.35
CA ASN A 83 -25.23 -4.87 64.92
C ASN A 83 -25.82 -6.11 65.60
N ASN A 84 -26.08 -6.00 66.91
CA ASN A 84 -26.69 -7.03 67.77
C ASN A 84 -28.20 -6.79 68.02
N THR A 85 -28.96 -6.31 67.04
CA THR A 85 -30.42 -6.23 67.19
C THR A 85 -31.02 -7.62 67.00
N ILE A 86 -31.33 -8.28 68.10
CA ILE A 86 -32.14 -9.49 68.16
C ILE A 86 -33.57 -9.08 67.79
N ASP A 87 -33.92 -9.17 66.52
CA ASP A 87 -35.31 -9.13 66.10
C ASP A 87 -35.94 -10.49 66.45
N LEU A 88 -36.95 -10.48 67.31
CA LEU A 88 -37.63 -11.69 67.79
C LEU A 88 -38.47 -12.36 66.69
N ALA A 89 -38.68 -11.68 65.55
CA ALA A 89 -39.40 -12.19 64.39
C ALA A 89 -38.51 -13.02 63.43
N GLU A 90 -37.20 -12.78 63.39
CA GLU A 90 -36.22 -13.54 62.58
C GLU A 90 -34.91 -13.74 63.37
N PRO A 91 -34.73 -14.87 64.07
CA PRO A 91 -33.51 -15.10 64.83
C PRO A 91 -32.29 -15.20 63.89
N ARG A 92 -31.45 -14.16 63.90
CA ARG A 92 -30.15 -14.16 63.21
C ARG A 92 -29.10 -14.76 64.14
N PHE A 93 -28.65 -15.97 63.83
CA PHE A 93 -27.76 -16.78 64.67
C PHE A 93 -26.25 -16.46 64.52
N PHE A 94 -25.86 -15.55 63.62
CA PHE A 94 -24.46 -15.26 63.32
C PHE A 94 -24.13 -13.76 63.47
N ASN A 95 -23.70 -13.36 64.66
CA ASN A 95 -23.10 -12.05 64.92
C ASN A 95 -21.58 -12.21 65.07
N GLY A 96 -20.79 -11.38 64.39
CA GLY A 96 -19.32 -11.43 64.44
C GLY A 96 -18.62 -11.45 63.08
N TYR A 97 -17.40 -11.99 63.05
CA TYR A 97 -16.56 -12.10 61.88
C TYR A 97 -16.95 -13.32 61.03
N GLN A 98 -17.24 -13.08 59.74
CA GLN A 98 -17.52 -14.16 58.79
C GLN A 98 -16.44 -14.15 57.70
N VAL A 99 -15.78 -15.30 57.54
CA VAL A 99 -14.83 -15.55 56.46
C VAL A 99 -15.47 -16.58 55.53
N ALA A 100 -15.65 -16.24 54.25
CA ALA A 100 -16.14 -17.18 53.26
C ALA A 100 -15.10 -17.39 52.15
N PHE A 101 -14.90 -18.66 51.81
CA PHE A 101 -14.15 -19.09 50.64
C PHE A 101 -15.15 -19.62 49.63
N ASN A 102 -15.27 -18.99 48.46
CA ASN A 102 -16.12 -19.49 47.39
C ASN A 102 -15.25 -20.06 46.27
N LEU A 103 -15.61 -21.25 45.81
CA LEU A 103 -15.04 -21.89 44.62
C LEU A 103 -16.11 -21.95 43.51
N ASN A 104 -15.85 -21.31 42.37
CA ASN A 104 -16.75 -21.38 41.23
C ASN A 104 -16.32 -22.52 40.27
N LEU A 105 -16.94 -23.70 40.42
CA LEU A 105 -16.62 -24.87 39.58
C LEU A 105 -17.02 -24.66 38.11
N SER A 106 -18.13 -23.98 37.83
CA SER A 106 -18.58 -23.73 36.45
C SER A 106 -17.58 -22.88 35.67
N SER A 107 -17.06 -21.82 36.28
CA SER A 107 -16.03 -20.99 35.63
C SER A 107 -14.72 -21.75 35.48
N PHE A 108 -14.35 -22.59 36.45
CA PHE A 108 -13.15 -23.42 36.43
C PHE A 108 -13.10 -24.37 35.21
N PHE A 109 -14.20 -25.05 34.88
CA PHE A 109 -14.25 -25.94 33.72
C PHE A 109 -14.20 -25.21 32.37
N GLN A 110 -14.59 -23.93 32.31
CA GLN A 110 -14.57 -23.13 31.09
C GLN A 110 -13.20 -22.48 30.79
N LYS A 111 -12.37 -22.26 31.82
CA LYS A 111 -11.08 -21.56 31.67
C LYS A 111 -10.11 -22.17 30.64
N PRO A 112 -9.93 -23.50 30.52
CA PRO A 112 -9.08 -24.06 29.47
C PRO A 112 -9.54 -23.68 28.06
N GLY A 113 -10.86 -23.66 27.84
CA GLY A 113 -11.47 -23.26 26.57
C GLY A 113 -11.18 -21.79 26.25
N ASN A 114 -11.36 -20.89 27.23
CA ASN A 114 -11.11 -19.47 27.06
C ASN A 114 -9.63 -19.16 26.77
N VAL A 115 -8.69 -19.82 27.48
CA VAL A 115 -7.25 -19.67 27.21
C VAL A 115 -6.91 -20.16 25.80
N LYS A 116 -7.48 -21.28 25.36
CA LYS A 116 -7.29 -21.77 23.99
C LYS A 116 -7.85 -20.78 22.98
N GLN A 117 -9.06 -20.26 23.20
CA GLN A 117 -9.67 -19.26 22.34
C GLN A 117 -8.80 -18.00 22.24
N ALA A 118 -8.34 -17.45 23.36
CA ALA A 118 -7.47 -16.27 23.38
C ALA A 118 -6.16 -16.51 22.61
N LYS A 119 -5.58 -17.73 22.70
CA LYS A 119 -4.38 -18.09 21.92
C LYS A 119 -4.66 -18.14 20.42
N GLU A 120 -5.80 -18.67 20.02
CA GLU A 120 -6.21 -18.63 18.60
C GLU A 120 -6.44 -17.17 18.14
N SER A 121 -6.98 -16.29 19.00
CA SER A 121 -7.09 -14.86 18.68
C SER A 121 -5.73 -14.18 18.42
N VAL A 122 -4.65 -14.60 19.12
CA VAL A 122 -3.29 -14.12 18.81
C VAL A 122 -2.85 -14.55 17.42
N LYS A 123 -3.14 -15.80 17.03
CA LYS A 123 -2.80 -16.30 15.69
C LYS A 123 -3.59 -15.57 14.61
N LEU A 124 -4.88 -15.33 14.83
CA LEU A 124 -5.71 -14.53 13.91
C LEU A 124 -5.13 -13.13 13.73
N ALA A 125 -4.75 -12.45 14.82
CA ALA A 125 -4.12 -11.14 14.73
C ALA A 125 -2.76 -11.16 14.00
N GLN A 126 -2.02 -12.27 14.07
CA GLN A 126 -0.80 -12.45 13.29
C GLN A 126 -1.10 -12.66 11.79
N TYR A 127 -2.10 -13.48 11.46
CA TYR A 127 -2.50 -13.68 10.07
C TYR A 127 -3.04 -12.39 9.44
N ASP A 128 -3.77 -11.57 10.20
CA ASP A 128 -4.21 -10.25 9.75
C ASP A 128 -3.01 -9.35 9.39
N LEU A 129 -1.92 -9.41 10.18
CA LEU A 129 -0.69 -8.67 9.91
C LEU A 129 0.02 -9.21 8.65
N ASP A 130 0.10 -10.53 8.51
CA ASP A 130 0.73 -11.18 7.36
C ASP A 130 -0.04 -10.88 6.05
N GLU A 131 -1.37 -10.92 6.09
CA GLU A 131 -2.23 -10.48 4.97
C GLU A 131 -2.00 -9.00 4.65
N TYR A 132 -1.88 -8.18 5.69
CA TYR A 132 -1.61 -6.76 5.50
C TYR A 132 -0.24 -6.48 4.88
N HIS A 133 0.80 -7.27 5.21
CA HIS A 133 2.10 -7.18 4.55
C HIS A 133 2.00 -7.42 3.05
N LEU A 134 1.25 -8.45 2.62
CA LEU A 134 1.02 -8.74 1.20
C LEU A 134 0.23 -7.63 0.51
N THR A 135 -0.78 -7.09 1.20
CA THR A 135 -1.60 -5.98 0.70
C THR A 135 -0.76 -4.72 0.51
N LEU A 136 0.03 -4.34 1.51
CA LEU A 136 0.89 -3.16 1.46
C LEU A 136 1.94 -3.29 0.35
N GLU A 137 2.55 -4.46 0.21
CA GLU A 137 3.51 -4.72 -0.86
C GLU A 137 2.88 -4.59 -2.25
N THR A 138 1.67 -5.14 -2.43
CA THR A 138 0.92 -5.04 -3.68
C THR A 138 0.58 -3.59 -4.00
N GLU A 139 0.17 -2.81 -3.00
CA GLU A 139 -0.14 -1.39 -3.18
C GLU A 139 1.09 -0.56 -3.54
N VAL A 140 2.24 -0.80 -2.90
CA VAL A 140 3.50 -0.14 -3.26
C VAL A 140 3.89 -0.47 -4.70
N LYS A 141 3.81 -1.76 -5.10
CA LYS A 141 4.07 -2.21 -6.48
C LYS A 141 3.16 -1.49 -7.48
N ARG A 142 1.85 -1.48 -7.22
CA ARG A 142 0.84 -0.83 -8.08
C ARG A 142 1.15 0.66 -8.26
N ARG A 143 1.36 1.39 -7.15
CA ARG A 143 1.63 2.84 -7.19
C ARG A 143 2.98 3.16 -7.83
N TYR A 144 4.00 2.33 -7.62
CA TYR A 144 5.29 2.48 -8.28
C TYR A 144 5.17 2.31 -9.81
N PHE A 145 4.43 1.31 -10.29
CA PHE A 145 4.23 1.14 -11.72
C PHE A 145 3.42 2.29 -12.34
N SER A 146 2.40 2.80 -11.63
CA SER A 146 1.68 4.01 -12.05
C SER A 146 2.60 5.24 -12.09
N TYR A 147 3.51 5.40 -11.13
CA TYR A 147 4.51 6.46 -11.13
C TYR A 147 5.44 6.37 -12.35
N VAL A 148 6.01 5.19 -12.61
CA VAL A 148 6.89 4.95 -13.77
C VAL A 148 6.15 5.20 -15.08
N GLN A 149 4.91 4.73 -15.21
CA GLN A 149 4.06 4.97 -16.38
C GLN A 149 3.80 6.48 -16.59
N ALA A 150 3.45 7.20 -15.52
CA ALA A 150 3.17 8.63 -15.60
C ALA A 150 4.43 9.43 -15.97
N LEU A 151 5.59 9.04 -15.44
CA LEU A 151 6.88 9.62 -15.81
C LEU A 151 7.23 9.39 -17.28
N ALA A 152 7.05 8.17 -17.78
CA ALA A 152 7.26 7.85 -19.20
C ALA A 152 6.32 8.67 -20.10
N ASN A 153 5.03 8.77 -19.75
CA ASN A 153 4.08 9.57 -20.51
C ASN A 153 4.43 11.07 -20.46
N LEU A 154 4.87 11.60 -19.31
CA LEU A 154 5.31 12.99 -19.21
C LEU A 154 6.49 13.27 -20.14
N ARG A 155 7.48 12.38 -20.21
CA ARG A 155 8.61 12.49 -21.15
C ARG A 155 8.13 12.54 -22.60
N LEU A 156 7.22 11.63 -22.97
CA LEU A 156 6.63 11.58 -24.32
C LEU A 156 5.88 12.86 -24.68
N GLN A 157 4.96 13.33 -23.81
CA GLN A 157 4.17 14.52 -24.08
C GLN A 157 5.01 15.80 -24.08
N THR A 158 6.07 15.85 -23.28
CA THR A 158 7.03 16.97 -23.30
C THR A 158 7.73 17.06 -24.65
N LYS A 159 8.18 15.92 -25.19
CA LYS A 159 8.78 15.86 -26.53
C LYS A 159 7.79 16.24 -27.62
N ALA A 160 6.58 15.67 -27.60
CA ALA A 160 5.53 15.98 -28.58
C ALA A 160 5.14 17.47 -28.58
N SER A 161 5.04 18.09 -27.40
CA SER A 161 4.76 19.52 -27.27
C SER A 161 5.89 20.39 -27.83
N SER A 162 7.15 20.01 -27.57
CA SER A 162 8.33 20.69 -28.14
C SER A 162 8.36 20.59 -29.67
N ASP A 163 8.09 19.42 -30.23
CA ASP A 163 8.08 19.20 -31.68
C ASP A 163 6.94 19.99 -32.34
N ALA A 164 5.73 19.96 -31.77
CA ALA A 164 4.60 20.73 -32.26
C ALA A 164 4.84 22.25 -32.21
N LEU A 165 5.55 22.74 -31.19
CA LEU A 165 5.96 24.14 -31.09
C LEU A 165 6.90 24.54 -32.23
N ASN A 166 7.89 23.70 -32.52
CA ASN A 166 8.85 23.96 -33.59
C ASN A 166 8.16 24.00 -34.97
N ILE A 167 7.27 23.04 -35.24
CA ILE A 167 6.46 23.01 -36.47
C ILE A 167 5.56 24.25 -36.58
N SER A 168 4.87 24.61 -35.49
CA SER A 168 4.00 25.79 -35.43
C SER A 168 4.77 27.09 -35.72
N ARG A 169 5.98 27.24 -35.17
CA ARG A 169 6.86 28.38 -35.46
C ARG A 169 7.30 28.42 -36.92
N GLU A 170 7.69 27.28 -37.47
CA GLU A 170 8.11 27.18 -38.87
C GLU A 170 6.96 27.53 -39.84
N ILE A 171 5.75 27.01 -39.60
CA ILE A 171 4.56 27.32 -40.39
C ILE A 171 4.19 28.80 -40.24
N LYS A 172 4.30 29.37 -39.04
CA LYS A 172 4.12 30.82 -38.84
C LYS A 172 5.07 31.63 -39.70
N THR A 173 6.37 31.32 -39.70
CA THR A 173 7.35 32.01 -40.53
C THR A 173 7.07 31.85 -42.03
N ARG A 174 6.65 30.67 -42.49
CA ARG A 174 6.23 30.47 -43.89
C ARG A 174 4.98 31.28 -44.24
N TYR A 175 4.02 31.37 -43.32
CA TYR A 175 2.80 32.15 -43.52
C TYR A 175 3.09 33.65 -43.62
N GLU A 176 3.98 34.17 -42.77
CA GLU A 176 4.45 35.57 -42.84
C GLU A 176 5.14 35.90 -44.17
N LYS A 177 5.73 34.90 -44.85
CA LYS A 177 6.32 35.01 -46.19
C LYS A 177 5.34 34.68 -47.32
N SER A 178 4.06 34.42 -47.01
CA SER A 178 3.03 33.99 -47.96
C SER A 178 3.34 32.66 -48.67
N GLU A 179 4.13 31.78 -48.05
CA GLU A 179 4.53 30.45 -48.56
C GLU A 179 3.57 29.31 -48.14
N THR A 180 2.56 29.59 -47.30
CA THR A 180 1.55 28.63 -46.83
C THR A 180 0.19 29.30 -46.64
N THR A 181 -0.88 28.53 -46.47
CA THR A 181 -2.24 29.08 -46.32
C THR A 181 -2.57 29.43 -44.85
N PHE A 182 -3.57 30.30 -44.67
CA PHE A 182 -4.12 30.59 -43.34
C PHE A 182 -4.71 29.35 -42.66
N GLU A 183 -5.28 28.43 -43.43
CA GLU A 183 -5.79 27.16 -42.94
C GLU A 183 -4.66 26.31 -42.34
N GLN A 184 -3.54 26.14 -43.05
CA GLN A 184 -2.37 25.40 -42.56
C GLN A 184 -1.75 26.05 -41.31
N TYR A 185 -1.68 27.38 -41.27
CA TYR A 185 -1.27 28.10 -40.07
C TYR A 185 -2.20 27.79 -38.88
N THR A 186 -3.51 27.90 -39.06
CA THR A 186 -4.50 27.64 -38.01
C THR A 186 -4.44 26.18 -37.53
N MET A 187 -4.32 25.21 -38.44
CA MET A 187 -4.14 23.79 -38.10
C MET A 187 -2.89 23.57 -37.25
N SER A 188 -1.77 24.23 -37.56
CA SER A 188 -0.54 24.12 -36.78
C SER A 188 -0.69 24.70 -35.36
N GLN A 189 -1.42 25.81 -35.21
CA GLN A 189 -1.69 26.39 -33.89
C GLN A 189 -2.61 25.51 -33.05
N MET A 190 -3.65 24.93 -33.66
CA MET A 190 -4.51 23.96 -32.99
C MET A 190 -3.75 22.71 -32.56
N SER A 191 -2.86 22.19 -33.42
CA SER A 191 -2.00 21.04 -33.09
C SER A 191 -1.07 21.32 -31.91
N TYR A 192 -0.39 22.47 -31.91
CA TYR A 192 0.45 22.88 -30.78
C TYR A 192 -0.35 23.05 -29.48
N SER A 193 -1.52 23.68 -29.56
CA SER A 193 -2.40 23.87 -28.40
C SER A 193 -2.87 22.55 -27.82
N GLY A 194 -3.23 21.58 -28.68
CA GLY A 194 -3.57 20.22 -28.27
C GLY A 194 -2.41 19.49 -27.59
N ALA A 195 -1.20 19.55 -28.17
CA ALA A 195 -0.01 18.94 -27.57
C ALA A 195 0.35 19.56 -26.20
N LEU A 196 0.17 20.87 -26.05
CA LEU A 196 0.37 21.56 -24.77
C LEU A 196 -0.65 21.10 -23.72
N GLN A 197 -1.92 20.96 -24.10
CA GLN A 197 -2.96 20.43 -23.21
C GLN A 197 -2.63 19.00 -22.75
N SER A 198 -2.17 18.13 -23.66
CA SER A 198 -1.74 16.77 -23.33
C SER A 198 -0.54 16.75 -22.39
N LYS A 199 0.42 17.68 -22.56
CA LYS A 199 1.56 17.83 -21.65
C LYS A 199 1.11 18.22 -20.25
N ILE A 200 0.24 19.23 -20.11
CA ILE A 200 -0.28 19.67 -18.81
C ILE A 200 -1.02 18.53 -18.09
N ALA A 201 -1.82 17.75 -18.83
CA ALA A 201 -2.48 16.57 -18.27
C ALA A 201 -1.47 15.52 -17.78
N ALA A 202 -0.39 15.28 -18.54
CA ALA A 202 0.67 14.35 -18.14
C ALA A 202 1.46 14.83 -16.92
N GLU A 203 1.74 16.13 -16.81
CA GLU A 203 2.37 16.74 -15.62
C GLU A 203 1.50 16.52 -14.37
N SER A 204 0.19 16.80 -14.47
CA SER A 204 -0.76 16.56 -13.38
C SER A 204 -0.78 15.09 -12.95
N ASN A 205 -0.90 14.17 -13.92
CA ASN A 205 -0.93 12.73 -13.66
C ASN A 205 0.36 12.24 -13.00
N PHE A 206 1.52 12.75 -13.40
CA PHE A 206 2.80 12.44 -12.77
C PHE A 206 2.85 12.90 -11.31
N LEU A 207 2.44 14.14 -11.04
CA LEU A 207 2.42 14.67 -9.67
C LEU A 207 1.47 13.89 -8.76
N ILE A 208 0.29 13.52 -9.26
CA ILE A 208 -0.68 12.69 -8.52
C ILE A 208 -0.09 11.30 -8.25
N ALA A 209 0.50 10.65 -9.25
CA ALA A 209 1.11 9.33 -9.09
C ALA A 209 2.27 9.36 -8.10
N LYS A 210 3.10 10.43 -8.15
CA LYS A 210 4.17 10.66 -7.20
C LYS A 210 3.65 10.83 -5.78
N ALA A 211 2.73 11.76 -5.55
CA ALA A 211 2.15 12.01 -4.23
C ALA A 211 1.46 10.75 -3.66
N SER A 212 0.78 9.99 -4.51
CA SER A 212 0.15 8.72 -4.12
C SER A 212 1.18 7.68 -3.67
N LEU A 213 2.34 7.57 -4.33
CA LEU A 213 3.40 6.69 -3.87
C LEU A 213 3.99 7.18 -2.53
N GLU A 214 4.26 8.47 -2.41
CA GLU A 214 4.83 9.10 -1.19
C GLU A 214 3.92 8.96 0.02
N GLU A 215 2.60 8.94 -0.16
CA GLU A 215 1.62 8.69 0.90
C GLU A 215 1.88 7.36 1.62
N LEU A 216 2.25 6.29 0.90
CA LEU A 216 2.55 4.99 1.49
C LEU A 216 3.93 4.95 2.16
N LEU A 217 4.88 5.73 1.63
CA LEU A 217 6.25 5.79 2.14
C LEU A 217 6.35 6.69 3.37
N THR A 218 5.43 7.66 3.50
CA THR A 218 5.50 8.79 4.45
C THR A 218 6.77 9.62 4.33
N LYS A 219 7.46 9.51 3.20
CA LYS A 219 8.72 10.18 2.84
C LYS A 219 8.70 10.48 1.34
N LYS A 220 9.54 11.42 0.90
CA LYS A 220 9.66 11.72 -0.52
C LYS A 220 10.33 10.58 -1.27
N VAL A 221 9.96 10.37 -2.54
CA VAL A 221 10.59 9.33 -3.37
C VAL A 221 12.10 9.57 -3.51
N GLU A 222 12.51 10.84 -3.56
CA GLU A 222 13.93 11.24 -3.65
C GLU A 222 14.76 10.85 -2.41
N GLU A 223 14.13 10.71 -1.25
CA GLU A 223 14.83 10.38 0.01
C GLU A 223 15.10 8.88 0.14
N VAL A 224 14.45 8.04 -0.69
CA VAL A 224 14.60 6.58 -0.68
C VAL A 224 15.65 6.08 -1.69
N LEU A 225 16.03 6.94 -2.65
CA LEU A 225 16.97 6.63 -3.73
C LEU A 225 18.36 6.23 -3.22
#